data_AF-A0A9E3WPJ4-F1
#
_entry.id   AF-A0A9E3WPJ4-F1
#
_cell.length_a   1.000
_cell.length_b   1.000
_cell.length_c   1.000
_cell.angle_alpha   90.00
_cell.angle_beta   90.00
_cell.angle_gamma   90.00
#
_symmetry.space_group_name_H-M   'P 1'
#
loop_
_entity.id
_entity.type
_entity.pdbx_description
1 polymer ?
#
loop_
_entity_poly.entity_id
_entity_poly.type
_entity_poly.pdbx_seq_one_letter_code
_entity_poly.pdbx_strand_id
1 'polypeptide(L)'
;MLEGDDSYRKLLVEHAYGRLRVLVKKRLSLFPGVQRWEQTDDVLQQASMRLLKSLEAVKPRTVREFFGLAATQIRRTLIDLARHYGGKQGIGAKHATNERQGDKGREQPDTPDATSDPETLAEWTEFHQKVEVLPKEQRDVFDLLYYNGVTQPEAAQILGVSERTLKRRWRETRQAIYKAMHGNESRA
;
A
#
# COMPACT_ATOMS: atom_id res chain seq x y z
N MET A 1 -7.15 12.12 33.24
CA MET A 1 -7.67 11.00 32.43
C MET A 1 -6.92 10.79 31.10
N LEU A 2 -6.04 11.70 30.66
CA LEU A 2 -5.33 11.60 29.36
C LEU A 2 -4.10 10.66 29.35
N GLU A 3 -3.43 10.46 30.48
CA GLU A 3 -2.23 9.60 30.56
C GLU A 3 -2.51 8.11 30.27
N GLY A 4 -3.73 7.64 30.58
CA GLY A 4 -4.13 6.25 30.33
C GLY A 4 -4.37 5.94 28.84
N ASP A 5 -4.93 6.89 28.08
CA ASP A 5 -5.23 6.70 26.66
C ASP A 5 -3.94 6.77 25.81
N ASP A 6 -3.01 7.66 26.16
CA ASP A 6 -1.72 7.73 25.47
C ASP A 6 -0.85 6.49 25.71
N SER A 7 -0.81 6.01 26.96
CA SER A 7 -0.09 4.78 27.33
C SER A 7 -0.67 3.55 26.63
N TYR A 8 -2.00 3.46 26.52
CA TYR A 8 -2.68 2.35 25.85
C TYR A 8 -2.30 2.24 24.36
N ARG A 9 -2.26 3.36 23.63
CA ARG A 9 -1.90 3.36 22.20
C ARG A 9 -0.45 2.97 21.96
N LYS A 10 0.46 3.46 22.81
CA LYS A 10 1.89 3.09 22.75
C LYS A 10 2.06 1.59 22.97
N LEU A 11 1.42 1.04 24.01
CA LEU A 11 1.43 -0.40 24.27
C LEU A 11 0.87 -1.21 23.11
N LEU A 12 -0.22 -0.74 22.48
CA LEU A 12 -0.83 -1.42 21.33
C LEU A 12 0.14 -1.47 20.13
N VAL A 13 0.81 -0.37 19.82
CA VAL A 13 1.81 -0.31 18.73
C VAL A 13 3.04 -1.16 19.07
N GLU A 14 3.52 -1.10 20.30
CA GLU A 14 4.67 -1.89 20.79
C GLU A 14 4.39 -3.40 20.69
N HIS A 15 3.23 -3.86 21.17
CA HIS A 15 2.82 -5.26 21.07
C HIS A 15 2.64 -5.73 19.62
N ALA A 16 2.26 -4.81 18.72
CA ALA A 16 2.10 -5.10 17.31
C ALA A 16 3.40 -4.92 16.49
N TYR A 17 4.49 -4.41 17.08
CA TYR A 17 5.67 -3.93 16.35
C TYR A 17 6.25 -4.98 15.40
N GLY A 18 6.41 -6.23 15.86
CA GLY A 18 6.90 -7.32 15.03
C GLY A 18 6.01 -7.61 13.81
N ARG A 19 4.68 -7.57 13.99
CA ARG A 19 3.72 -7.75 12.88
C ARG A 19 3.71 -6.55 11.93
N LEU A 20 3.83 -5.33 12.46
CA LEU A 20 3.95 -4.12 11.66
C LEU A 20 5.23 -4.14 10.83
N ARG A 21 6.35 -4.59 11.38
CA ARG A 21 7.62 -4.76 10.65
C ARG A 21 7.49 -5.70 9.45
N VAL A 22 6.84 -6.85 9.63
CA VAL A 22 6.57 -7.79 8.52
C VAL A 22 5.70 -7.13 7.46
N LEU A 23 4.66 -6.38 7.87
CA LEU A 23 3.79 -5.68 6.95
C LEU A 23 4.54 -4.59 6.17
N VAL A 24 5.37 -3.78 6.85
CA VAL A 24 6.22 -2.76 6.21
C VAL A 24 7.18 -3.42 5.24
N LYS A 25 7.89 -4.47 5.62
CA LYS A 25 8.82 -5.19 4.74
C LYS A 25 8.15 -5.66 3.45
N LYS A 26 6.98 -6.29 3.57
CA LYS A 26 6.20 -6.79 2.42
C LYS A 26 5.69 -5.65 1.54
N ARG A 27 5.27 -4.53 2.13
CA ARG A 27 4.81 -3.37 1.36
C ARG A 27 5.97 -2.68 0.67
N LEU A 28 7.05 -2.42 1.40
CA LEU A 28 8.27 -1.78 0.90
C LEU A 28 8.89 -2.54 -0.28
N SER A 29 8.79 -3.88 -0.35
CA SER A 29 9.23 -4.65 -1.53
C SER A 29 8.50 -4.35 -2.82
N LEU A 30 7.37 -3.65 -2.74
CA LEU A 30 6.65 -3.18 -3.92
C LEU A 30 7.12 -1.77 -4.33
N PHE A 31 7.87 -1.04 -3.50
CA PHE A 31 8.35 0.32 -3.74
C PHE A 31 9.88 0.34 -3.98
N PRO A 32 10.39 -0.17 -5.12
CA PRO A 32 11.83 -0.30 -5.35
C PRO A 32 12.59 1.04 -5.29
N GLY A 33 11.97 2.13 -5.74
CA GLY A 33 12.57 3.46 -5.65
C GLY A 33 12.69 4.02 -4.24
N VAL A 34 11.91 3.50 -3.28
CA VAL A 34 12.04 3.83 -1.85
C VAL A 34 13.06 2.91 -1.16
N GLN A 35 13.07 1.62 -1.53
CA GLN A 35 14.02 0.63 -0.99
C GLN A 35 15.49 1.01 -1.16
N ARG A 36 15.80 1.79 -2.20
CA ARG A 36 17.15 2.30 -2.43
C ARG A 36 17.64 3.25 -1.33
N TRP A 37 16.73 3.94 -0.66
CA TRP A 37 17.04 5.04 0.25
C TRP A 37 16.65 4.77 1.70
N GLU A 38 15.64 3.92 1.93
CA GLU A 38 15.02 3.73 3.23
C GLU A 38 15.06 2.26 3.65
N GLN A 39 15.45 1.98 4.89
CA GLN A 39 15.37 0.64 5.45
C GLN A 39 13.97 0.36 6.00
N THR A 40 13.66 -0.93 6.22
CA THR A 40 12.35 -1.33 6.78
C THR A 40 12.07 -0.67 8.12
N ASP A 41 13.08 -0.52 8.98
CA ASP A 41 12.90 0.04 10.32
C ASP A 41 12.71 1.58 10.28
N ASP A 42 13.30 2.28 9.30
CA ASP A 42 13.07 3.71 9.09
C ASP A 42 11.62 3.98 8.67
N VAL A 43 11.13 3.23 7.69
CA VAL A 43 9.72 3.32 7.25
C VAL A 43 8.77 2.94 8.38
N LEU A 44 9.10 1.90 9.15
CA LEU A 44 8.29 1.47 10.29
C LEU A 44 8.20 2.55 11.36
N GLN A 45 9.30 3.24 11.67
CA GLN A 45 9.31 4.33 12.64
C GLN A 45 8.41 5.48 12.17
N GLN A 46 8.56 5.93 10.92
CA GLN A 46 7.73 6.99 10.34
C GLN A 46 6.23 6.61 10.31
N ALA A 47 5.91 5.38 9.91
CA ALA A 47 4.54 4.88 9.87
C ALA A 47 3.94 4.73 11.27
N SER A 48 4.73 4.32 12.26
CA SER A 48 4.30 4.15 13.66
C SER A 48 3.94 5.49 14.29
N MET A 49 4.72 6.55 14.01
CA MET A 49 4.37 7.92 14.46
C MET A 49 3.03 8.39 13.88
N ARG A 50 2.79 8.12 12.59
CA ARG A 50 1.49 8.44 11.94
C ARG A 50 0.34 7.59 12.49
N LEU A 51 0.61 6.33 12.83
CA LEU A 51 -0.37 5.42 13.43
C LEU A 51 -0.77 5.89 14.83
N LEU A 52 0.18 6.23 15.69
CA LEU A 52 -0.07 6.78 17.03
C LEU A 52 -0.96 8.03 16.96
N LYS A 53 -0.63 8.97 16.05
CA LYS A 53 -1.46 10.16 15.81
C LYS A 53 -2.85 9.81 15.30
N SER A 54 -2.98 8.81 14.42
CA SER A 54 -4.29 8.38 13.92
C SER A 54 -5.16 7.74 15.01
N LEU A 55 -4.54 7.06 15.97
CA LEU A 55 -5.21 6.46 17.13
C LEU A 55 -5.73 7.51 18.13
N GLU A 56 -5.39 8.80 17.99
CA GLU A 56 -6.05 9.90 18.71
C GLU A 56 -7.49 10.10 18.24
N ALA A 57 -7.72 10.03 16.93
CA ALA A 57 -9.03 10.29 16.33
C ALA A 57 -9.84 9.02 16.09
N VAL A 58 -9.17 7.89 15.82
CA VAL A 58 -9.81 6.63 15.45
C VAL A 58 -9.50 5.58 16.51
N LYS A 59 -10.55 5.05 17.16
CA LYS A 59 -10.44 3.98 18.16
C LYS A 59 -10.84 2.64 17.53
N PRO A 60 -9.90 1.86 16.97
CA PRO A 60 -10.21 0.55 16.40
C PRO A 60 -10.74 -0.38 17.50
N ARG A 61 -11.88 -1.02 17.25
CA ARG A 61 -12.55 -1.93 18.19
C ARG A 61 -12.14 -3.39 17.97
N THR A 62 -11.51 -3.68 16.83
CA THR A 62 -11.08 -5.03 16.45
C THR A 62 -9.64 -5.04 15.96
N VAL A 63 -8.99 -6.21 16.06
CA VAL A 63 -7.64 -6.43 15.51
C VAL A 63 -7.59 -6.12 14.01
N ARG A 64 -8.66 -6.45 13.28
CA ARG A 64 -8.81 -6.14 11.86
C ARG A 64 -8.80 -4.64 11.59
N GLU A 65 -9.57 -3.87 12.35
CA GLU A 65 -9.61 -2.41 12.22
C GLU A 65 -8.26 -1.79 12.54
N PHE A 66 -7.56 -2.27 13.57
CA PHE A 66 -6.22 -1.82 13.92
C PHE A 66 -5.22 -2.05 12.79
N PHE A 67 -5.13 -3.28 12.26
CA PHE A 67 -4.21 -3.58 11.16
C PHE A 67 -4.62 -2.92 9.84
N GLY A 68 -5.92 -2.68 9.61
CA GLY A 68 -6.39 -1.88 8.47
C GLY A 68 -5.96 -0.42 8.56
N LEU A 69 -6.04 0.17 9.75
CA LEU A 69 -5.54 1.52 10.01
C LEU A 69 -4.01 1.58 9.85
N ALA A 70 -3.29 0.60 10.39
CA ALA A 70 -1.83 0.50 10.26
C ALA A 70 -1.39 0.34 8.80
N ALA A 71 -2.02 -0.57 8.04
CA ALA A 71 -1.75 -0.74 6.61
C ALA A 71 -1.98 0.56 5.83
N THR A 72 -2.98 1.35 6.22
CA THR A 72 -3.25 2.67 5.63
C THR A 72 -2.10 3.65 5.92
N GLN A 73 -1.62 3.74 7.16
CA GLN A 73 -0.51 4.65 7.48
C GLN A 73 0.82 4.23 6.86
N ILE A 74 1.10 2.92 6.79
CA ILE A 74 2.28 2.38 6.11
C ILE A 74 2.27 2.76 4.62
N ARG A 75 1.13 2.56 3.94
CA ARG A 75 0.99 2.93 2.53
C ARG A 75 1.23 4.42 2.29
N ARG A 76 0.58 5.28 3.08
CA ARG A 76 0.76 6.75 2.99
C ARG A 76 2.21 7.16 3.15
N THR A 77 2.90 6.55 4.13
CA THR A 77 4.32 6.79 4.38
C THR A 77 5.15 6.43 3.15
N LEU A 78 4.94 5.23 2.59
CA LEU A 78 5.67 4.77 1.41
C LEU A 78 5.39 5.62 0.16
N ILE A 79 4.16 6.09 -0.04
CA ILE A 79 3.80 7.00 -1.15
C ILE A 79 4.49 8.36 -0.98
N ASP A 80 4.49 8.91 0.23
CA ASP A 80 5.15 10.19 0.49
C ASP A 80 6.67 10.09 0.28
N LEU A 81 7.29 8.99 0.70
CA LEU A 81 8.70 8.69 0.42
C LEU A 81 8.95 8.52 -1.09
N ALA A 82 8.09 7.80 -1.80
CA ALA A 82 8.20 7.63 -3.24
C ALA A 82 8.11 8.96 -3.99
N ARG A 83 7.25 9.89 -3.56
CA ARG A 83 7.19 11.26 -4.08
C ARG A 83 8.46 12.05 -3.78
N HIS A 84 8.96 11.95 -2.54
CA HIS A 84 10.17 12.64 -2.12
C HIS A 84 11.38 12.24 -2.97
N TYR A 85 11.54 10.95 -3.26
CA TYR A 85 12.66 10.44 -4.06
C TYR A 85 12.42 10.49 -5.58
N GLY A 86 11.16 10.36 -6.04
CA GLY A 86 10.80 10.21 -7.45
C GLY A 86 10.21 11.44 -8.16
N GLY A 87 9.90 12.53 -7.44
CA GLY A 87 9.37 13.75 -8.07
C GLY A 87 10.37 14.44 -9.01
N LYS A 88 9.89 15.39 -9.83
CA LYS A 88 10.72 16.20 -10.77
C LYS A 88 11.88 16.98 -10.09
N GLN A 89 11.92 17.01 -8.76
CA GLN A 89 13.03 17.55 -7.94
C GLN A 89 13.54 16.56 -6.88
N GLY A 90 13.10 15.30 -6.90
CA GLY A 90 13.54 14.26 -5.97
C GLY A 90 14.96 13.80 -6.27
N ILE A 91 15.65 13.30 -5.25
CA ILE A 91 17.06 12.87 -5.33
C ILE A 91 17.26 11.79 -6.42
N GLY A 92 16.24 11.00 -6.75
CA GLY A 92 16.25 10.01 -7.83
C GLY A 92 16.29 10.59 -9.25
N ALA A 93 15.79 11.82 -9.47
CA ALA A 93 15.82 12.48 -10.78
C ALA A 93 17.25 12.85 -11.23
N LYS A 94 18.23 12.87 -10.31
CA LYS A 94 19.64 13.18 -10.60
C LYS A 94 20.53 11.95 -10.76
N HIS A 95 20.02 10.75 -10.55
CA HIS A 95 20.82 9.51 -10.54
C HIS A 95 20.36 8.44 -11.55
N ALA A 96 19.46 8.78 -12.48
CA ALA A 96 18.93 7.85 -13.49
C ALA A 96 19.93 7.43 -14.59
N THR A 97 21.23 7.74 -14.46
CA THR A 97 22.24 7.45 -15.50
C THR A 97 23.01 6.13 -15.29
N ASN A 98 22.69 5.34 -14.26
CA ASN A 98 23.30 4.02 -14.03
C ASN A 98 22.28 3.25 -13.17
N GLU A 99 21.61 2.19 -13.60
CA GLU A 99 22.12 0.95 -14.17
C GLU A 99 20.98 0.24 -14.91
N ARG A 100 21.13 0.03 -16.22
CA ARG A 100 20.43 -1.03 -16.95
C ARG A 100 21.30 -2.27 -16.87
N GLN A 101 20.90 -3.30 -16.11
CA GLN A 101 21.09 -4.73 -16.43
C GLN A 101 20.81 -5.65 -15.22
N GLY A 102 20.23 -6.82 -15.50
CA GLY A 102 20.23 -8.01 -14.64
C GLY A 102 18.86 -8.36 -14.06
N ASP A 103 17.93 -8.91 -14.84
CA ASP A 103 17.75 -10.34 -15.17
C ASP A 103 16.70 -11.03 -14.28
N LYS A 104 16.00 -11.97 -14.92
CA LYS A 104 14.66 -12.49 -14.69
C LYS A 104 14.57 -13.51 -13.54
N GLY A 105 13.36 -13.69 -13.02
CA GLY A 105 13.00 -14.94 -12.35
C GLY A 105 11.92 -14.82 -11.28
N ARG A 106 10.65 -14.68 -11.68
CA ARG A 106 9.53 -15.12 -10.85
C ARG A 106 8.39 -15.59 -11.75
N GLU A 107 8.28 -16.91 -11.88
CA GLU A 107 7.12 -17.58 -12.45
C GLU A 107 5.87 -17.17 -11.63
N GLN A 108 4.95 -16.46 -12.28
CA GLN A 108 3.59 -16.24 -11.79
C GLN A 108 2.72 -17.40 -12.27
N PRO A 109 1.77 -17.91 -11.46
CA PRO A 109 0.75 -18.81 -11.96
C PRO A 109 -0.17 -18.07 -12.92
N ASP A 110 -0.49 -18.72 -14.04
CA ASP A 110 -1.31 -18.24 -15.15
C ASP A 110 -2.55 -17.44 -14.69
N THR A 111 -2.55 -16.14 -14.98
CA THR A 111 -3.76 -15.34 -15.07
C THR A 111 -3.79 -14.64 -16.44
N PRO A 112 -4.80 -14.89 -17.28
CA PRO A 112 -4.93 -14.20 -18.56
C PRO A 112 -5.51 -12.80 -18.32
N ASP A 113 -4.62 -11.82 -18.23
CA ASP A 113 -4.65 -10.57 -19.00
C ASP A 113 -3.67 -9.60 -18.35
N ALA A 114 -2.66 -9.23 -19.13
CA ALA A 114 -1.61 -8.28 -18.82
C ALA A 114 -2.12 -7.11 -17.95
N THR A 115 -1.85 -7.16 -16.65
CA THR A 115 -1.77 -5.95 -15.86
C THR A 115 -0.48 -5.26 -16.28
N SER A 116 -0.61 -4.12 -16.94
CA SER A 116 0.48 -3.17 -17.13
C SER A 116 1.02 -2.80 -15.76
N ASP A 117 2.02 -3.55 -15.28
CA ASP A 117 2.80 -3.12 -14.14
C ASP A 117 3.43 -1.77 -14.53
N PRO A 118 3.28 -0.72 -13.70
CA PRO A 118 3.77 0.61 -14.05
C PRO A 118 5.27 0.58 -14.34
N GLU A 119 5.69 1.11 -15.50
CA GLU A 119 7.07 0.95 -16.00
C GLU A 119 8.04 1.93 -15.33
N THR A 120 7.55 3.08 -14.87
CA THR A 120 8.35 4.11 -14.19
C THR A 120 7.98 4.28 -12.72
N LEU A 121 8.94 4.72 -11.89
CA LEU A 121 8.68 5.04 -10.47
C LEU A 121 7.56 6.08 -10.32
N ALA A 122 7.42 6.99 -11.27
CA ALA A 122 6.39 8.03 -11.27
C ALA A 122 4.99 7.46 -11.55
N GLU A 123 4.83 6.64 -12.60
CA GLU A 123 3.57 5.94 -12.90
C GLU A 123 3.19 4.97 -11.79
N TRP A 124 4.19 4.29 -11.21
CA TRP A 124 4.01 3.40 -10.07
C TRP A 124 3.49 4.17 -8.84
N THR A 125 4.11 5.32 -8.56
CA THR A 125 3.70 6.21 -7.47
C THR A 125 2.30 6.78 -7.70
N GLU A 126 1.97 7.16 -8.94
CA GLU A 126 0.64 7.62 -9.30
C GLU A 126 -0.41 6.52 -9.14
N PHE A 127 -0.13 5.31 -9.62
CA PHE A 127 -0.99 4.14 -9.49
C PHE A 127 -1.38 3.88 -8.03
N HIS A 128 -0.39 3.85 -7.14
CA HIS A 128 -0.63 3.63 -5.71
C HIS A 128 -1.36 4.78 -5.01
N GLN A 129 -1.26 6.02 -5.53
CA GLN A 129 -2.08 7.14 -5.06
C GLN A 129 -3.53 7.00 -5.46
N LYS A 130 -3.82 6.57 -6.70
CA LYS A 130 -5.21 6.34 -7.13
C LYS A 130 -5.89 5.27 -6.29
N VAL A 131 -5.14 4.26 -5.84
CA VAL A 131 -5.64 3.25 -4.90
C VAL A 131 -6.09 3.86 -3.55
N GLU A 132 -5.48 4.96 -3.08
CA GLU A 132 -5.84 5.60 -1.81
C GLU A 132 -7.18 6.33 -1.84
N VAL A 133 -7.64 6.77 -3.01
CA VAL A 133 -8.92 7.47 -3.14
C VAL A 133 -10.09 6.53 -3.46
N LEU A 134 -9.82 5.23 -3.62
CA LEU A 134 -10.85 4.23 -3.83
C LEU A 134 -11.80 4.15 -2.62
N PRO A 135 -13.11 3.89 -2.84
CA PRO A 135 -14.06 3.48 -1.82
C PRO A 135 -13.49 2.36 -0.94
N LYS A 136 -13.86 2.35 0.35
CA LYS A 136 -13.30 1.42 1.34
C LYS A 136 -13.41 -0.04 0.87
N GLU A 137 -14.56 -0.42 0.33
CA GLU A 137 -14.85 -1.78 -0.11
C GLU A 137 -13.96 -2.21 -1.28
N GLN A 138 -13.60 -1.28 -2.16
CA GLN A 138 -12.71 -1.51 -3.30
C GLN A 138 -11.25 -1.59 -2.85
N ARG A 139 -10.87 -0.74 -1.89
CA ARG A 139 -9.54 -0.73 -1.29
C ARG A 139 -9.26 -1.99 -0.47
N ASP A 140 -10.23 -2.47 0.31
CA ASP A 140 -10.12 -3.70 1.08
C ASP A 140 -9.85 -4.90 0.15
N VAL A 141 -10.56 -4.98 -0.98
CA VAL A 141 -10.33 -6.03 -1.99
C VAL A 141 -8.95 -5.88 -2.64
N PHE A 142 -8.56 -4.66 -3.02
CA PHE A 142 -7.24 -4.39 -3.59
C PHE A 142 -6.11 -4.78 -2.62
N ASP A 143 -6.27 -4.45 -1.34
CA ASP A 143 -5.30 -4.77 -0.31
C ASP A 143 -5.08 -6.26 -0.16
N LEU A 144 -6.17 -7.02 -0.09
CA LEU A 144 -6.10 -8.46 0.03
C LEU A 144 -5.45 -9.10 -1.22
N LEU A 145 -5.95 -8.78 -2.40
CA LEU A 145 -5.50 -9.45 -3.62
C LEU A 145 -4.11 -9.00 -4.08
N TYR A 146 -3.88 -7.69 -4.18
CA TYR A 146 -2.65 -7.17 -4.77
C TYR A 146 -1.50 -7.20 -3.77
N TYR A 147 -1.71 -6.67 -2.57
CA TYR A 147 -0.61 -6.50 -1.64
C TYR A 147 -0.44 -7.66 -0.66
N ASN A 148 -1.54 -8.31 -0.27
CA ASN A 148 -1.46 -9.47 0.61
C ASN A 148 -1.31 -10.78 -0.19
N GLY A 149 -1.59 -10.78 -1.50
CA GLY A 149 -1.43 -11.96 -2.36
C GLY A 149 -2.34 -13.12 -1.97
N VAL A 150 -3.44 -12.83 -1.26
CA VAL A 150 -4.44 -13.87 -0.95
C VAL A 150 -5.32 -14.10 -2.16
N THR A 151 -5.82 -15.33 -2.29
CA THR A 151 -6.69 -15.71 -3.41
C THR A 151 -8.07 -15.05 -3.28
N GLN A 152 -8.81 -14.96 -4.38
CA GLN A 152 -10.17 -14.41 -4.37
C GLN A 152 -11.15 -15.15 -3.44
N PRO A 153 -11.15 -16.50 -3.38
CA PRO A 153 -11.98 -17.24 -2.42
C PRO A 153 -11.64 -16.92 -0.96
N GLU A 154 -10.36 -16.91 -0.61
CA GLU A 154 -9.90 -16.57 0.75
C GLU A 154 -10.23 -15.13 1.11
N ALA A 155 -10.02 -14.19 0.19
CA ALA A 155 -10.37 -12.80 0.39
C ALA A 155 -11.87 -12.61 0.62
N ALA A 156 -12.72 -13.41 -0.03
CA ALA A 156 -14.17 -13.35 0.13
C ALA A 156 -14.58 -13.80 1.54
N GLN A 157 -13.96 -14.89 2.03
CA GLN A 157 -14.13 -15.35 3.42
C GLN A 157 -13.63 -14.31 4.43
N ILE A 158 -12.44 -13.73 4.19
CA ILE A 158 -11.86 -12.70 5.06
C ILE A 158 -12.79 -11.48 5.14
N LEU A 159 -13.42 -11.07 4.04
CA LEU A 159 -14.33 -9.92 4.01
C LEU A 159 -15.78 -10.25 4.39
N GLY A 160 -16.13 -11.52 4.61
CA GLY A 160 -17.49 -11.94 4.92
C GLY A 160 -18.48 -11.68 3.78
N VAL A 161 -18.03 -11.77 2.53
CA VAL A 161 -18.86 -11.55 1.33
C VAL A 161 -18.83 -12.79 0.42
N SER A 162 -19.80 -12.91 -0.49
CA SER A 162 -19.75 -13.98 -1.50
C SER A 162 -18.63 -13.74 -2.52
N GLU A 163 -18.05 -14.83 -3.05
CA GLU A 163 -17.04 -14.75 -4.11
C GLU A 163 -17.52 -13.94 -5.32
N ARG A 164 -18.81 -14.06 -5.68
CA ARG A 164 -19.43 -13.25 -6.74
C ARG A 164 -19.35 -11.75 -6.45
N THR A 165 -19.59 -11.36 -5.19
CA THR A 165 -19.50 -9.96 -4.77
C THR A 165 -18.05 -9.47 -4.81
N LEU A 166 -17.10 -10.31 -4.38
CA LEU A 166 -15.69 -9.98 -4.44
C LEU A 166 -15.19 -9.82 -5.87
N LYS A 167 -15.52 -10.75 -6.77
CA LYS A 167 -15.20 -10.66 -8.21
C LYS A 167 -15.72 -9.37 -8.83
N ARG A 168 -16.97 -8.99 -8.51
CA ARG A 168 -17.56 -7.73 -8.98
C ARG A 168 -16.78 -6.52 -8.46
N ARG A 169 -16.50 -6.45 -7.15
CA ARG A 169 -15.72 -5.36 -6.54
C ARG A 169 -14.32 -5.29 -7.14
N TRP A 170 -13.66 -6.42 -7.37
CA TRP A 170 -12.33 -6.45 -8.00
C TRP A 170 -12.34 -5.89 -9.42
N ARG A 171 -13.36 -6.24 -10.22
CA ARG A 171 -13.53 -5.68 -11.56
C ARG A 171 -13.74 -4.16 -11.51
N GLU A 172 -14.59 -3.68 -10.62
CA GLU A 172 -14.84 -2.25 -10.42
C GLU A 172 -13.58 -1.51 -9.97
N THR A 173 -12.80 -2.10 -9.06
CA THR A 173 -11.50 -1.58 -8.63
C THR A 173 -10.53 -1.43 -9.80
N ARG A 174 -10.34 -2.47 -10.62
CA ARG A 174 -9.44 -2.41 -11.80
C ARG A 174 -9.89 -1.34 -12.79
N GLN A 175 -11.20 -1.24 -13.05
CA GLN A 175 -11.76 -0.22 -13.93
C GLN A 175 -11.58 1.20 -13.38
N ALA A 176 -11.76 1.39 -12.07
CA ALA A 176 -11.57 2.69 -11.43
C ALA A 176 -10.12 3.15 -11.50
N ILE A 177 -9.16 2.25 -11.24
CA ILE A 177 -7.73 2.55 -11.34
C ILE A 177 -7.34 2.85 -12.79
N TYR A 178 -7.77 2.04 -13.75
CA TYR A 178 -7.50 2.27 -15.17
C TYR A 178 -7.99 3.65 -15.64
N LYS A 179 -9.25 4.00 -15.31
CA LYS A 179 -9.80 5.33 -15.60
C LYS A 179 -9.02 6.44 -14.91
N ALA A 180 -8.56 6.22 -13.68
CA ALA A 180 -7.83 7.23 -12.94
C ALA A 180 -6.41 7.46 -13.46
N MET A 181 -5.79 6.46 -14.08
CA MET A 181 -4.47 6.53 -14.70
C MET A 181 -4.52 7.12 -16.12
N HIS A 182 -5.50 6.73 -16.94
CA HIS A 182 -5.56 7.12 -18.37
C HIS A 182 -6.60 8.22 -18.68
N GLY A 183 -7.51 8.52 -17.76
CA GLY A 183 -8.60 9.48 -17.97
C GLY A 183 -8.18 10.96 -17.99
N ASN A 184 -6.89 11.26 -17.79
CA ASN A 184 -6.35 12.62 -17.81
C ASN A 184 -5.76 13.03 -19.19
N GLU A 185 -5.71 12.12 -20.16
CA GLU A 185 -5.17 12.39 -21.51
C GLU A 185 -6.18 13.07 -22.47
N SER A 186 -7.44 13.27 -22.07
CA SER A 186 -8.49 13.89 -22.93
C SER A 186 -8.82 15.35 -22.62
N ARG A 187 -7.96 16.07 -21.90
CA ARG A 187 -8.09 17.53 -21.72
C ARG A 187 -6.76 18.23 -21.95
N ALA A 188 -6.37 18.32 -23.22
CA ALA A 188 -5.41 19.28 -23.73
C ALA A 188 -5.98 19.88 -25.02
#